data_AF-A0A562PZG3-F1
#
_entry.id   AF-A0A562PZG3-F1
#
_cell.length_a   1.000
_cell.length_b   1.000
_cell.length_c   1.000
_cell.angle_alpha   90.00
_cell.angle_beta   90.00
_cell.angle_gamma   90.00
#
_symmetry.space_group_name_H-M   'P 1'
#
loop_
_entity.id
_entity.type
_entity.pdbx_description
1 polymer ?
#
loop_
_entity_poly.entity_id
_entity_poly.type
_entity_poly.pdbx_seq_one_letter_code
_entity_poly.pdbx_strand_id
1 'polypeptide(L)'
;MRASRADRQGGISLVGLIVTLAVLGVLALLAMQVLPTYTEYRSINAAVAKAKTAGTPQEIRAAFDRSAEVNYITSIAGRDLTIERVNGETEVSFAYDKKIHLAGPASLLLEYSGSTAKGGPTTAKAD
;
A
#
# COMPACT_ATOMS: atom_id res chain seq x y z
N MET A 1 2.58 0.77 63.18
CA MET A 1 2.59 1.94 62.25
C MET A 1 2.75 1.42 60.83
N ARG A 2 1.75 1.60 59.95
CA ARG A 2 1.86 1.27 58.53
C ARG A 2 2.34 2.52 57.80
N ALA A 3 3.54 2.48 57.24
CA ALA A 3 4.05 3.56 56.40
C ALA A 3 3.23 3.58 55.10
N SER A 4 2.51 4.68 54.87
CA SER A 4 1.90 5.01 53.59
C SER A 4 3.03 5.22 52.58
N ARG A 5 3.12 4.34 51.57
CA ARG A 5 3.93 4.61 50.38
C ARG A 5 3.30 5.80 49.67
N ALA A 6 3.94 6.95 49.73
CA ALA A 6 3.61 8.05 48.84
C ALA A 6 3.94 7.59 47.41
N ASP A 7 2.92 7.43 46.57
CA ASP A 7 3.08 7.19 45.15
C ASP A 7 3.93 8.31 44.55
N ARG A 8 5.18 7.98 44.17
CA ARG A 8 6.04 8.89 43.41
C ARG A 8 5.40 9.05 42.03
N GLN A 9 4.61 10.11 41.85
CA GLN A 9 4.11 10.50 40.54
C GLN A 9 5.31 10.89 39.66
N GLY A 10 5.76 9.95 38.83
CA GLY A 10 6.76 10.20 37.80
C GLY A 10 6.09 10.84 36.60
N GLY A 11 6.02 12.17 36.57
CA GLY A 11 5.61 12.90 35.38
C GLY A 11 6.61 12.69 34.22
N ILE A 12 6.14 12.81 32.98
CA ILE A 12 7.02 12.88 31.81
C ILE A 12 7.87 14.15 31.93
N SER A 13 9.18 14.02 31.74
CA SER A 13 10.08 15.17 31.69
C SER A 13 9.79 16.01 30.45
N LEU A 14 9.99 17.33 30.51
CA LEU A 14 9.83 18.21 29.35
C LEU A 14 10.64 17.73 28.13
N VAL A 15 11.85 17.23 28.37
CA VAL A 15 12.69 16.63 27.33
C VAL A 15 12.03 15.37 26.75
N GLY A 16 11.52 14.48 27.61
CA GLY A 16 10.78 13.29 27.19
C GLY A 16 9.54 13.63 26.37
N LEU A 17 8.82 14.69 26.73
CA LEU A 17 7.68 15.19 25.98
C LEU A 17 8.10 15.68 24.58
N ILE A 18 9.14 16.51 24.48
CA ILE A 18 9.64 17.03 23.20
C ILE A 18 10.08 15.89 22.28
N VAL A 19 10.86 14.93 22.79
CA VAL A 19 11.30 13.77 22.01
C VAL A 19 10.10 12.95 21.54
N THR A 20 9.12 12.72 22.41
CA THR A 20 7.89 12.00 22.05
C THR A 20 7.13 12.72 20.93
N LEU A 21 6.95 14.03 21.04
CA LEU A 21 6.29 14.83 20.01
C LEU A 21 7.06 14.84 18.69
N ALA A 22 8.40 14.88 18.73
CA ALA A 22 9.23 14.81 17.54
C ALA A 22 9.05 13.47 16.82
N VAL A 23 9.07 12.35 17.55
CA VAL A 23 8.83 11.01 16.98
C VAL A 23 7.43 10.90 16.40
N LEU A 24 6.40 11.33 17.15
CA LEU A 24 5.02 11.33 16.66
C LEU A 24 4.84 12.21 15.42
N GLY A 25 5.52 13.36 15.36
CA GLY A 25 5.52 14.24 14.19
C GLY A 25 6.07 13.55 12.95
N VAL A 26 7.21 12.86 13.07
CA VAL A 26 7.78 12.09 11.94
C VAL A 26 6.83 10.97 11.51
N LEU A 27 6.28 10.20 12.46
CA LEU A 27 5.33 9.13 12.16
C LEU A 27 4.06 9.66 11.47
N ALA A 28 3.55 10.81 11.92
CA ALA A 28 2.38 11.45 11.31
C ALA A 28 2.65 11.86 9.86
N LEU A 29 3.82 12.46 9.57
CA LEU A 29 4.20 12.83 8.20
C LEU A 29 4.34 11.61 7.28
N LEU A 30 4.92 10.52 7.78
CA LEU A 30 5.01 9.26 7.03
C LEU A 30 3.62 8.69 6.75
N ALA A 31 2.73 8.65 7.76
CA ALA A 31 1.37 8.17 7.57
C ALA A 31 0.59 8.99 6.53
N MET A 32 0.74 10.32 6.53
CA MET A 32 0.14 11.21 5.53
C MET A 32 0.61 10.89 4.10
N GLN A 33 1.85 10.48 3.91
CA GLN A 33 2.39 10.05 2.62
C GLN A 33 1.90 8.66 2.18
N VAL A 34 1.70 7.73 3.13
CA VAL A 34 1.23 6.38 2.81
C VAL A 34 -0.24 6.38 2.38
N LEU A 35 -1.08 7.23 2.97
CA LEU A 35 -2.52 7.30 2.66
C LEU A 35 -2.84 7.43 1.16
N PRO A 36 -2.31 8.42 0.41
CA PRO A 36 -2.59 8.54 -1.03
C PRO A 36 -2.14 7.29 -1.81
N THR A 37 -0.98 6.71 -1.48
CA THR A 37 -0.49 5.49 -2.15
C THR A 37 -1.38 4.29 -1.88
N TYR A 38 -1.91 4.17 -0.66
CA TYR A 38 -2.85 3.13 -0.31
C TYR A 38 -4.20 3.30 -1.01
N THR A 39 -4.68 4.55 -1.17
CA THR A 39 -5.91 4.79 -1.94
C THR A 39 -5.75 4.40 -3.41
N GLU A 40 -4.60 4.68 -4.03
CA GLU A 40 -4.30 4.24 -5.39
C GLU A 40 -4.28 2.70 -5.49
N TYR A 41 -3.62 2.03 -4.55
CA TYR A 41 -3.61 0.55 -4.47
C TYR A 41 -5.03 -0.04 -4.39
N ARG A 42 -5.94 0.58 -3.63
CA ARG A 42 -7.34 0.16 -3.55
C ARG A 42 -8.07 0.37 -4.88
N SER A 43 -7.83 1.49 -5.55
CA SER A 43 -8.37 1.77 -6.88
C SER A 43 -7.87 0.75 -7.92
N ILE A 44 -6.60 0.36 -7.87
CA ILE A 44 -6.03 -0.69 -8.74
C ILE A 44 -6.74 -2.02 -8.52
N ASN A 45 -6.90 -2.45 -7.27
CA ASN A 45 -7.61 -3.70 -6.96
C ASN A 45 -9.04 -3.71 -7.53
N ALA A 46 -9.76 -2.59 -7.39
CA ALA A 46 -11.11 -2.45 -7.95
C ALA A 46 -11.10 -2.46 -9.49
N ALA A 47 -10.15 -1.74 -10.11
CA ALA A 47 -9.99 -1.68 -11.56
C ALA A 47 -9.65 -3.05 -12.16
N VAL A 48 -8.75 -3.80 -11.53
CA VAL A 48 -8.38 -5.17 -11.93
C VAL A 48 -9.55 -6.13 -11.78
N ALA A 49 -10.27 -6.07 -10.65
CA ALA A 49 -11.45 -6.90 -10.43
C ALA A 49 -12.53 -6.66 -11.50
N LYS A 50 -12.72 -5.42 -11.93
CA LYS A 50 -13.63 -5.05 -13.03
C LYS A 50 -13.08 -5.47 -14.39
N ALA A 51 -11.79 -5.27 -14.64
CA ALA A 51 -11.17 -5.57 -15.92
C ALA A 51 -11.14 -7.07 -16.22
N LYS A 52 -11.02 -7.93 -15.19
CA LYS A 52 -10.99 -9.40 -15.31
C LYS A 52 -12.16 -9.98 -16.11
N THR A 53 -13.31 -9.32 -16.14
CA THR A 53 -14.50 -9.79 -16.87
C THR A 53 -14.55 -9.34 -18.33
N ALA A 54 -13.54 -8.63 -18.83
CA ALA A 54 -13.54 -8.04 -20.17
C ALA A 54 -13.31 -9.06 -21.31
N GLY A 55 -12.85 -10.27 -21.00
CA GLY A 55 -12.64 -11.34 -21.99
C GLY A 55 -11.17 -11.69 -22.20
N THR A 56 -10.64 -11.37 -23.37
CA THR A 56 -9.25 -11.68 -23.77
C THR A 56 -8.22 -10.86 -22.97
N PRO A 57 -6.95 -11.31 -22.86
CA PRO A 57 -5.92 -10.55 -22.17
C PRO A 57 -5.77 -9.11 -22.68
N GLN A 58 -5.89 -8.89 -23.99
CA GLN A 58 -5.81 -7.54 -24.57
C GLN A 58 -6.99 -6.65 -24.14
N GLU A 59 -8.21 -7.19 -24.12
CA GLU A 59 -9.40 -6.48 -23.66
C GLU A 59 -9.33 -6.16 -22.17
N ILE A 60 -8.80 -7.09 -21.36
CA ILE A 60 -8.55 -6.87 -19.92
C ILE A 60 -7.59 -5.69 -19.73
N ARG A 61 -6.46 -5.66 -20.45
CA ARG A 61 -5.50 -4.55 -20.38
C ARG A 61 -6.14 -3.22 -20.79
N ALA A 62 -6.85 -3.20 -21.91
CA ALA A 62 -7.54 -2.00 -22.37
C ALA A 62 -8.68 -1.54 -21.43
N ALA A 63 -9.36 -2.47 -20.76
CA ALA A 63 -10.38 -2.17 -19.75
C ALA A 63 -9.77 -1.61 -18.46
N PHE A 64 -8.61 -2.14 -18.06
CA PHE A 64 -7.83 -1.60 -16.97
C PHE A 64 -7.34 -0.19 -17.29
N ASP A 65 -6.74 0.05 -18.46
CA ASP A 65 -6.21 1.37 -18.85
C ASP A 65 -7.31 2.45 -18.84
N ARG A 66 -8.51 2.14 -19.35
CA ARG A 66 -9.68 3.02 -19.25
C ARG A 66 -10.07 3.32 -17.81
N SER A 67 -10.02 2.30 -16.94
CA SER A 67 -10.31 2.48 -15.51
C SER A 67 -9.21 3.27 -14.82
N ALA A 68 -7.95 3.09 -15.22
CA ALA A 68 -6.80 3.81 -14.69
C ALA A 68 -6.89 5.30 -14.99
N GLU A 69 -7.27 5.67 -16.21
CA GLU A 69 -7.51 7.06 -16.60
C GLU A 69 -8.59 7.72 -15.74
N VAL A 70 -9.72 7.04 -15.53
CA VAL A 70 -10.85 7.57 -14.72
C VAL A 70 -10.50 7.69 -13.23
N ASN A 71 -9.70 6.75 -12.69
CA ASN A 71 -9.34 6.70 -11.27
C ASN A 71 -8.00 7.35 -10.95
N TYR A 72 -7.38 8.04 -11.92
CA TYR A 72 -6.05 8.66 -11.79
C TYR A 72 -4.96 7.70 -11.30
N ILE A 73 -5.00 6.45 -11.76
CA ILE A 73 -3.95 5.46 -11.50
C ILE A 73 -2.76 5.78 -12.42
N THR A 74 -1.60 6.00 -11.82
CA THR A 74 -0.35 6.36 -12.52
C THR A 74 0.81 5.42 -12.21
N SER A 75 0.66 4.61 -11.17
CA SER A 75 1.67 3.67 -10.69
C SER A 75 1.90 2.46 -11.59
N ILE A 76 0.87 2.01 -12.30
CA ILE A 76 0.91 0.89 -13.25
C ILE A 76 -0.03 1.14 -14.43
N ALA A 77 0.19 0.42 -15.53
CA ALA A 77 -0.67 0.36 -16.70
C ALA A 77 -1.08 -1.09 -17.02
N GLY A 78 -1.97 -1.28 -17.99
CA GLY A 78 -2.45 -2.59 -18.41
C GLY A 78 -1.33 -3.54 -18.82
N ARG A 79 -0.24 -3.03 -19.37
CA ARG A 79 0.96 -3.83 -19.71
C ARG A 79 1.64 -4.47 -18.50
N ASP A 80 1.50 -3.87 -17.31
CA ASP A 80 2.12 -4.35 -16.07
C ASP A 80 1.26 -5.43 -15.38
N LEU A 81 0.08 -5.72 -15.95
CA LEU A 81 -0.78 -6.82 -15.50
C LEU A 81 -0.27 -8.16 -16.02
N THR A 82 -0.14 -9.09 -15.09
CA THR A 82 0.03 -10.52 -15.37
C THR A 82 -1.35 -11.16 -15.48
N ILE A 83 -1.63 -11.80 -16.59
CA ILE A 83 -2.95 -12.38 -16.91
C ILE A 83 -2.74 -13.85 -17.23
N GLU A 84 -3.30 -14.71 -16.39
CA GLU A 84 -3.17 -16.16 -16.49
C GLU A 84 -4.54 -16.81 -16.49
N ARG A 85 -4.61 -18.07 -16.97
CA ARG A 85 -5.83 -18.87 -16.90
C ARG A 85 -5.56 -20.12 -16.09
N VAL A 86 -6.08 -20.14 -14.86
CA VAL A 86 -5.85 -21.21 -13.89
C VAL A 86 -7.18 -21.92 -13.66
N ASN A 87 -7.22 -23.24 -13.89
CA ASN A 87 -8.43 -24.06 -13.72
C ASN A 87 -9.67 -23.52 -14.45
N GLY A 88 -9.47 -22.90 -15.62
CA GLY A 88 -10.55 -22.32 -16.42
C GLY A 88 -11.06 -20.97 -15.93
N GLU A 89 -10.54 -20.41 -14.85
CA GLU A 89 -10.80 -19.03 -14.39
C GLU A 89 -9.66 -18.10 -14.85
N THR A 90 -9.99 -16.89 -15.29
CA THR A 90 -8.99 -15.85 -15.55
C THR A 90 -8.47 -15.31 -14.22
N GLU A 91 -7.16 -15.34 -14.02
CA GLU A 91 -6.49 -14.65 -12.93
C GLU A 91 -5.75 -13.43 -13.47
N VAL A 92 -5.88 -12.31 -12.78
CA VAL A 92 -5.16 -11.08 -13.05
C VAL A 92 -4.44 -10.67 -11.78
N SER A 93 -3.15 -10.42 -11.89
CA SER A 93 -2.27 -10.01 -10.80
C SER A 93 -1.36 -8.86 -11.23
N PHE A 94 -0.82 -8.14 -10.24
CA PHE A 94 0.06 -7.00 -10.43
C PHE A 94 1.00 -6.86 -9.23
N ALA A 95 2.17 -6.27 -9.47
CA ALA A 95 3.11 -5.87 -8.42
C ALA A 95 3.89 -4.62 -8.86
N TYR A 96 4.13 -3.70 -7.93
CA TYR A 96 4.88 -2.46 -8.20
C TYR A 96 5.43 -1.84 -6.91
N ASP A 97 6.44 -0.99 -7.08
CA ASP A 97 7.09 -0.27 -6.01
C ASP A 97 6.69 1.21 -6.01
N LYS A 98 6.39 1.76 -4.83
CA LYS A 98 6.30 3.21 -4.60
C LYS A 98 7.43 3.68 -3.71
N LYS A 99 8.36 4.40 -4.34
CA LYS A 99 9.44 5.10 -3.65
C LYS A 99 9.05 6.55 -3.38
N ILE A 100 8.92 6.90 -2.11
CA ILE A 100 8.63 8.25 -1.63
C ILE A 100 9.91 8.85 -1.08
N HIS A 101 10.37 9.95 -1.66
CA HIS A 101 11.52 10.68 -1.15
C HIS A 101 11.14 11.42 0.13
N LEU A 102 11.92 11.24 1.21
CA LEU A 102 11.64 11.84 2.50
C LEU A 102 12.50 13.09 2.72
N ALA A 103 13.82 12.90 2.83
CA ALA A 103 14.80 13.97 2.99
C ALA A 103 16.23 13.46 2.74
N GLY A 104 17.05 14.22 2.02
CA GLY A 104 18.43 13.83 1.74
C GLY A 104 18.50 12.44 1.07
N PRO A 105 19.38 11.52 1.48
CA PRO A 105 19.39 10.16 0.91
C PRO A 105 18.24 9.26 1.42
N ALA A 106 17.39 9.73 2.34
CA ALA A 106 16.35 8.90 2.94
C ALA A 106 15.10 8.82 2.06
N SER A 107 14.55 7.61 1.91
CA SER A 107 13.32 7.33 1.17
C SER A 107 12.51 6.26 1.90
N LEU A 108 11.19 6.30 1.73
CA LEU A 108 10.26 5.24 2.09
C LEU A 108 9.96 4.41 0.84
N LEU A 109 10.13 3.10 0.91
CA LEU A 109 9.73 2.16 -0.14
C LEU A 109 8.49 1.40 0.32
N LEU A 110 7.45 1.39 -0.51
CA LEU A 110 6.26 0.58 -0.34
C LEU A 110 6.15 -0.39 -1.51
N GLU A 111 6.12 -1.67 -1.21
CA GLU A 111 5.95 -2.73 -2.21
C GLU A 111 4.48 -3.16 -2.19
N TYR A 112 3.81 -2.99 -3.32
CA TYR A 112 2.40 -3.34 -3.47
C TYR A 112 2.25 -4.51 -4.43
N SER A 113 1.39 -5.45 -4.07
CA SER A 113 1.02 -6.57 -4.93
C SER A 113 -0.43 -6.96 -4.69
N GLY A 114 -1.11 -7.44 -5.74
CA GLY A 114 -2.48 -7.94 -5.64
C GLY A 114 -2.76 -9.01 -6.68
N SER A 115 -3.69 -9.91 -6.36
CA SER A 115 -4.21 -10.92 -7.29
C SER A 115 -5.72 -11.08 -7.11
N THR A 116 -6.39 -11.49 -8.19
CA THR A 116 -7.79 -11.91 -8.23
C THR A 116 -7.99 -13.42 -8.06
N ALA A 117 -6.92 -14.18 -7.74
CA ALA A 117 -7.02 -15.57 -7.31
C ALA A 117 -7.88 -15.70 -6.06
N LYS A 118 -8.60 -16.82 -5.94
CA LYS A 118 -9.34 -17.21 -4.72
C LYS A 118 -8.43 -17.55 -3.52
N GLY A 119 -7.10 -17.44 -3.66
CA GLY A 119 -6.09 -17.85 -2.67
C GLY A 119 -5.06 -16.77 -2.34
N GLY A 120 -5.45 -15.50 -2.23
CA GLY A 120 -4.54 -14.42 -1.80
C GLY A 120 -3.37 -14.15 -2.77
N PRO A 121 -2.54 -13.14 -2.50
CA PRO A 121 -1.43 -12.80 -3.38
C PRO A 121 -0.36 -13.90 -3.30
N THR A 122 -0.28 -14.76 -4.31
CA THR A 122 0.88 -15.62 -4.50
C THR A 122 2.06 -14.71 -4.83
N THR A 123 2.94 -14.52 -3.86
CA THR A 123 4.21 -13.79 -3.99
C THR A 123 5.12 -14.53 -4.97
N ALA A 124 4.85 -14.39 -6.26
CA ALA A 124 5.70 -14.87 -7.33
C ALA A 124 6.74 -13.79 -7.69
N LYS A 125 7.60 -13.47 -6.72
CA LYS A 125 8.95 -12.93 -6.98
C LYS A 125 9.82 -13.06 -5.73
N ALA A 126 10.54 -14.18 -5.64
CA ALA A 126 11.66 -14.36 -4.75
C ALA A 126 12.80 -14.93 -5.61
N ASP A 127 13.42 -14.05 -6.41
CA ASP A 127 14.68 -14.29 -7.11
C ASP A 127 15.49 -12.98 -7.12
#